data_AF-A0A257MQ20-F1
#
_entry.id   AF-A0A257MQ20-F1
#
_cell.length_a   1.000
_cell.length_b   1.000
_cell.length_c   1.000
_cell.angle_alpha   90.00
_cell.angle_beta   90.00
_cell.angle_gamma   90.00
#
_symmetry.space_group_name_H-M   'P 1'
#
loop_
_entity.id
_entity.type
_entity.pdbx_description
1 polymer ?
#
loop_
_entity_poly.entity_id
_entity_poly.type
_entity_poly.pdbx_seq_one_letter_code
_entity_poly.pdbx_strand_id
1 'polypeptide(L)'
;MTDMNSEQLCQSALNALSEAICLCDKEGRVLFMNSAARTLTGWKDDEGFMDFSSNPGRVEIGGRPFLCTLHHLQDGDDSAAVAVLKCSYDENSENDPGRWDRFLAGAALATNQLLITEEIDLALSQSLEFLGCSSNVDRVYIFQNYDTESG
;
A
#
# COMPACT_ATOMS: atom_id res chain seq x y z
N MET A 1 -32.57 17.50 15.49
CA MET A 1 -31.67 16.49 14.90
C MET A 1 -31.18 17.12 13.61
N THR A 2 -30.00 17.73 13.62
CA THR A 2 -29.46 18.43 12.45
C THR A 2 -29.09 17.40 11.40
N ASP A 3 -29.71 17.47 10.22
CA ASP A 3 -29.31 16.68 9.07
C ASP A 3 -27.82 16.93 8.81
N MET A 4 -27.04 15.86 8.91
CA MET A 4 -25.60 15.91 8.68
C MET A 4 -25.37 16.04 7.17
N ASN A 5 -24.71 17.12 6.75
CA ASN A 5 -24.42 17.39 5.33
C ASN A 5 -23.57 16.24 4.75
N SER A 6 -23.82 15.82 3.50
CA SER A 6 -23.09 14.73 2.84
C SER A 6 -21.58 14.96 2.82
N GLU A 7 -21.16 16.21 2.64
CA GLU A 7 -19.75 16.62 2.71
C GLU A 7 -19.15 16.37 4.10
N GLN A 8 -19.88 16.74 5.16
CA GLN A 8 -19.45 16.52 6.54
C GLN A 8 -19.36 15.04 6.90
N LEU A 9 -20.28 14.22 6.36
CA LEU A 9 -20.26 12.77 6.54
C LEU A 9 -19.03 12.14 5.85
N CYS A 10 -18.78 12.50 4.59
CA CYS A 10 -17.61 12.03 3.85
C CYS A 10 -16.30 12.44 4.54
N GLN A 11 -16.20 13.70 4.98
CA GLN A 11 -15.02 14.19 5.67
C GLN A 11 -14.81 13.50 7.02
N SER A 12 -15.88 13.22 7.75
CA SER A 12 -15.81 12.45 9.00
C SER A 12 -15.35 11.01 8.75
N ALA A 13 -15.86 10.36 7.70
CA ALA A 13 -15.45 9.02 7.31
C ALA A 13 -13.96 8.98 6.92
N LEU A 14 -13.50 9.91 6.07
CA LEU A 14 -12.09 10.00 5.67
C LEU A 14 -11.16 10.27 6.86
N ASN A 15 -11.57 11.09 7.83
CA ASN A 15 -10.81 11.35 9.04
C ASN A 15 -10.78 10.18 10.04
N ALA A 16 -11.72 9.24 9.94
CA ALA A 16 -11.73 8.02 10.75
C ALA A 16 -10.76 6.95 10.23
N LEU A 17 -10.35 7.04 8.96
CA LEU A 17 -9.37 6.12 8.38
C LEU A 17 -7.98 6.38 8.97
N SER A 18 -7.28 5.30 9.32
CA SER A 18 -5.90 5.34 9.79
C SER A 18 -4.88 5.61 8.68
N GLU A 19 -5.30 5.42 7.43
CA GLU A 19 -4.44 5.61 6.26
C GLU A 19 -4.31 7.10 5.94
N ALA A 20 -3.09 7.55 5.61
CA ALA A 20 -2.81 8.94 5.30
C ALA A 20 -3.30 9.28 3.90
N ILE A 21 -4.43 10.01 3.80
CA ILE A 21 -5.08 10.34 2.54
C ILE A 21 -5.01 11.84 2.29
N CYS A 22 -4.61 12.19 1.07
CA CYS A 22 -4.64 13.55 0.57
C CYS A 22 -5.41 13.63 -0.76
N LEU A 23 -6.30 14.59 -0.88
CA LEU A 23 -6.97 14.94 -2.12
C LEU A 23 -6.28 16.14 -2.75
N CYS A 24 -6.17 16.14 -4.06
CA CYS A 24 -5.52 17.20 -4.82
C CYS A 24 -6.18 17.36 -6.18
N ASP A 25 -6.05 18.55 -6.75
CA ASP A 25 -6.46 18.78 -8.15
C ASP A 25 -5.40 18.29 -9.13
N LYS A 26 -5.72 18.38 -10.43
CA LYS A 26 -4.82 18.02 -11.53
C LYS A 26 -3.50 18.79 -11.56
N GLU A 27 -3.42 19.96 -10.94
CA GLU A 27 -2.18 20.72 -10.81
C GLU A 27 -1.36 20.32 -9.58
N GLY A 28 -1.91 19.49 -8.69
CA GLY A 28 -1.26 19.07 -7.44
C GLY A 28 -1.55 19.97 -6.25
N ARG A 29 -2.47 20.94 -6.37
CA ARG A 29 -2.90 21.72 -5.20
C ARG A 29 -3.71 20.82 -4.27
N VAL A 30 -3.35 20.80 -3.00
CA VAL A 30 -4.03 20.03 -1.97
C VAL A 30 -5.41 20.63 -1.73
N LEU A 31 -6.44 19.82 -1.87
CA LEU A 31 -7.83 20.18 -1.60
C LEU A 31 -8.26 19.73 -0.20
N PHE A 32 -7.66 18.65 0.32
CA PHE A 32 -8.00 18.09 1.63
C PHE A 32 -6.91 17.14 2.14
N MET A 33 -6.65 17.18 3.45
CA MET A 33 -5.87 16.16 4.17
C MET A 33 -6.65 15.60 5.36
N ASN A 34 -6.73 14.28 5.44
CA ASN A 34 -7.30 13.65 6.63
C ASN A 34 -6.37 13.76 7.85
N SER A 35 -6.89 13.36 9.02
CA SER A 35 -6.19 13.40 10.30
C SER A 35 -4.86 12.63 10.27
N ALA A 36 -4.84 11.44 9.66
CA ALA A 36 -3.66 10.60 9.51
C ALA A 36 -2.60 11.27 8.63
N ALA A 37 -2.99 11.85 7.50
CA ALA A 37 -2.08 12.56 6.59
C ALA A 37 -1.44 13.78 7.27
N ARG A 38 -2.23 14.60 7.98
CA ARG A 38 -1.69 15.75 8.74
C ARG A 38 -0.71 15.33 9.83
N THR A 39 -1.00 14.23 10.51
CA THR A 39 -0.12 13.67 11.54
C THR A 39 1.19 13.19 10.92
N LEU A 40 1.12 12.48 9.78
CA LEU A 40 2.26 11.92 9.09
C LEU A 40 3.19 12.99 8.52
N THR A 41 2.62 13.97 7.82
CA THR A 41 3.38 15.00 7.13
C THR A 41 3.84 16.10 8.08
N GLY A 42 3.10 16.32 9.17
CA GLY A 42 3.27 17.47 10.07
C GLY A 42 2.76 18.77 9.45
N TRP A 43 2.16 18.71 8.26
CA TRP A 43 1.57 19.88 7.60
C TRP A 43 0.20 20.20 8.19
N LYS A 44 0.03 21.49 8.50
CA LYS A 44 -1.18 22.02 9.14
C LYS A 44 -1.96 22.99 8.24
N ASP A 45 -1.37 23.39 7.11
CA ASP A 45 -1.98 24.31 6.16
C ASP A 45 -2.56 23.52 4.98
N ASP A 46 -3.80 23.86 4.62
CA ASP A 46 -4.51 23.27 3.48
C ASP A 46 -4.03 23.86 2.13
N GLU A 47 -3.12 24.84 2.14
CA GLU A 47 -2.51 25.45 0.93
C GLU A 47 -1.30 24.66 0.39
N GLY A 48 -1.27 23.37 0.69
CA GLY A 48 -0.21 22.48 0.28
C GLY A 48 -0.13 22.30 -1.24
N PHE A 49 1.07 22.13 -1.77
CA PHE A 49 1.30 21.70 -3.14
C PHE A 49 2.01 20.35 -3.13
N MET A 50 1.46 19.38 -3.87
CA MET A 50 2.08 18.09 -4.14
C MET A 50 2.68 18.11 -5.54
N ASP A 51 4.01 17.95 -5.61
CA ASP A 51 4.70 17.75 -6.87
C ASP A 51 4.67 16.28 -7.28
N PHE A 52 3.97 15.97 -8.39
CA PHE A 52 3.94 14.64 -9.02
C PHE A 52 5.09 14.41 -10.01
N SER A 53 5.86 15.45 -10.35
CA SER A 53 6.84 15.41 -11.45
C SER A 53 8.13 14.66 -11.11
N SER A 54 8.37 14.37 -9.83
CA SER A 54 9.68 13.95 -9.35
C SER A 54 9.91 12.42 -9.32
N ASN A 55 8.88 11.57 -9.33
CA ASN A 55 8.96 10.12 -9.58
C ASN A 55 7.54 9.51 -9.50
N PRO A 56 7.11 8.60 -10.41
CA PRO A 56 5.88 7.85 -10.19
C PRO A 56 5.94 7.12 -8.84
N GLY A 57 4.95 7.38 -7.98
CA GLY A 57 4.86 6.79 -6.65
C GLY A 57 5.60 7.56 -5.53
N ARG A 58 6.10 8.76 -5.81
CA ARG A 58 6.63 9.68 -4.78
C ARG A 58 6.00 11.07 -4.94
N VAL A 59 5.73 11.71 -3.82
CA VAL A 59 5.28 13.10 -3.75
C VAL A 59 6.11 13.85 -2.72
N GLU A 60 6.35 15.14 -2.99
CA GLU A 60 7.01 16.02 -2.04
C GLU A 60 5.97 16.91 -1.35
N ILE A 61 6.01 16.94 -0.02
CA ILE A 61 5.11 17.72 0.83
C ILE A 61 5.98 18.46 1.85
N GLY A 62 6.01 19.79 1.76
CA GLY A 62 6.78 20.62 2.69
C GLY A 62 8.29 20.41 2.65
N GLY A 63 8.85 20.09 1.48
CA GLY A 63 10.27 19.76 1.33
C GLY A 63 10.64 18.34 1.76
N ARG A 64 9.65 17.49 2.09
CA ARG A 64 9.85 16.11 2.54
C ARG A 64 9.23 15.13 1.53
N PRO A 65 9.97 14.11 1.08
CA PRO A 65 9.42 13.10 0.19
C PRO A 65 8.60 12.06 0.97
N PHE A 66 7.49 11.66 0.36
CA PHE A 66 6.62 10.57 0.80
C PHE A 66 6.40 9.60 -0.36
N LEU A 67 6.40 8.30 -0.06
CA LEU A 67 5.89 7.31 -1.01
C LEU A 67 4.38 7.46 -1.10
N CYS A 68 3.83 7.27 -2.29
CA CYS A 68 2.39 7.33 -2.47
C CYS A 68 1.86 6.37 -3.53
N THR A 69 0.60 6.00 -3.38
CA THR A 69 -0.21 5.47 -4.49
C THR A 69 -1.17 6.57 -4.93
N LEU A 70 -1.16 6.90 -6.23
CA LEU A 70 -2.02 7.91 -6.81
C LEU A 70 -3.19 7.23 -7.52
N HIS A 71 -4.40 7.63 -7.16
CA HIS A 71 -5.63 7.23 -7.83
C HIS A 71 -6.24 8.45 -8.51
N HIS A 72 -6.36 8.41 -9.84
CA HIS A 72 -7.00 9.48 -10.59
C HIS A 72 -8.53 9.34 -10.53
N LEU A 73 -9.21 10.43 -10.19
CA LEU A 73 -10.65 10.58 -10.24
C LEU A 73 -10.98 11.45 -11.45
N GLN A 74 -11.82 10.94 -12.35
CA GLN A 74 -12.38 11.70 -13.46
C GLN A 74 -13.87 11.86 -13.24
N ASP A 75 -14.34 13.11 -13.15
CA ASP A 75 -15.77 13.45 -13.16
C ASP A 75 -16.02 14.54 -14.20
N GLY A 76 -16.40 14.12 -15.41
CA GLY A 76 -16.53 15.04 -16.55
C GLY A 76 -15.18 15.67 -16.95
N ASP A 77 -15.13 17.01 -17.00
CA ASP A 77 -13.91 17.78 -17.30
C ASP A 77 -13.04 18.01 -16.04
N ASP A 78 -13.56 17.72 -14.85
CA ASP A 78 -12.81 17.86 -13.61
C ASP A 78 -12.00 16.58 -13.33
N SER A 79 -10.72 16.79 -13.05
CA SER A 79 -9.76 15.74 -12.73
C SER A 79 -9.16 16.03 -11.36
N ALA A 80 -9.34 15.11 -10.44
CA ALA A 80 -8.76 15.12 -9.12
C ALA A 80 -7.89 13.88 -8.93
N ALA A 81 -7.01 13.90 -7.95
CA ALA A 81 -6.22 12.75 -7.56
C ALA A 81 -6.33 12.52 -6.05
N VAL A 82 -6.41 11.24 -5.69
CA VAL A 82 -6.27 10.77 -4.32
C VAL A 82 -4.86 10.22 -4.16
N ALA A 83 -4.06 10.87 -3.32
CA ALA A 83 -2.75 10.40 -2.91
C ALA A 83 -2.88 9.68 -1.57
N VAL A 84 -2.54 8.39 -1.55
CA VAL A 84 -2.42 7.59 -0.34
C VAL A 84 -0.94 7.60 0.06
N LEU A 85 -0.60 8.31 1.13
CA LEU A 85 0.76 8.57 1.58
C LEU A 85 1.26 7.44 2.50
N LYS A 86 2.54 7.09 2.35
CA LYS A 86 3.26 6.16 3.23
C LYS A 86 4.44 6.86 3.89
N CYS A 87 4.70 6.51 5.14
CA CYS A 87 5.82 7.06 5.90
C CYS A 87 7.16 6.63 5.30
N SER A 88 8.06 7.58 5.03
CA SER A 88 9.43 7.30 4.58
C SER A 88 10.33 6.74 5.69
N TYR A 89 9.91 6.79 6.97
CA TYR A 89 10.65 6.16 8.07
C TYR A 89 10.43 4.65 8.20
N ASP A 90 9.65 4.03 7.31
CA ASP A 90 9.64 2.57 7.14
C ASP A 90 10.71 2.08 6.15
N GLU A 91 11.56 2.97 5.63
CA GLU A 91 12.66 2.59 4.74
C GLU A 91 13.77 1.79 5.45
N ASN A 92 13.80 1.71 6.79
CA ASN A 92 14.74 0.81 7.48
C ASN A 92 14.26 -0.65 7.59
N SER A 93 13.00 -0.95 7.24
CA SER A 93 12.53 -2.35 7.15
C SER A 93 12.31 -2.80 5.70
N GLU A 94 12.01 -1.88 4.78
CA GLU A 94 11.65 -2.23 3.39
C GLU A 94 12.71 -1.94 2.31
N ASN A 95 13.75 -1.14 2.55
CA ASN A 95 14.90 -0.99 1.63
C ASN A 95 16.04 -1.96 2.01
N ASP A 96 15.72 -3.23 2.17
CA ASP A 96 16.71 -4.25 1.90
C ASP A 96 16.64 -4.52 0.39
N PRO A 97 17.54 -3.92 -0.43
CA PRO A 97 17.54 -4.16 -1.88
C PRO A 97 17.69 -5.66 -2.21
N GLY A 98 18.16 -6.48 -1.27
CA GLY A 98 18.18 -7.93 -1.37
C GLY A 98 16.91 -8.63 -0.91
N ARG A 99 15.88 -7.96 -0.35
CA ARG A 99 14.62 -8.60 0.07
C ARG A 99 13.88 -9.19 -1.10
N TRP A 100 13.74 -8.43 -2.19
CA TRP A 100 13.13 -8.94 -3.43
C TRP A 100 13.98 -10.06 -4.04
N ASP A 101 15.30 -9.89 -4.10
CA ASP A 101 16.20 -10.92 -4.62
C ASP A 101 16.15 -12.22 -3.79
N ARG A 102 16.11 -12.11 -2.46
CA ARG A 102 15.96 -13.26 -1.55
C ARG A 102 14.60 -13.93 -1.72
N PHE A 103 13.52 -13.14 -1.79
CA PHE A 103 12.17 -13.68 -2.00
C PHE A 103 12.08 -14.45 -3.33
N LEU A 104 12.60 -13.86 -4.41
CA LEU A 104 12.67 -14.49 -5.73
C LEU A 104 13.54 -15.74 -5.74
N ALA A 105 14.69 -15.71 -5.05
CA ALA A 105 15.53 -16.89 -4.88
C ALA A 105 14.79 -18.02 -4.13
N GLY A 106 14.07 -17.68 -3.06
CA GLY A 106 13.23 -18.63 -2.33
C GLY A 106 12.11 -19.24 -3.18
N ALA A 107 11.44 -18.42 -4.01
CA ALA A 107 10.41 -18.89 -4.93
C ALA A 107 10.98 -19.85 -5.99
N ALA A 108 12.16 -19.56 -6.53
CA ALA A 108 12.85 -20.44 -7.47
C ALA A 108 13.25 -21.78 -6.83
N LEU A 109 13.77 -21.75 -5.60
CA LEU A 109 14.12 -22.95 -4.84
C LEU A 109 12.90 -23.82 -4.52
N ALA A 110 11.80 -23.20 -4.08
CA ALA A 110 10.53 -23.88 -3.85
C ALA A 110 10.02 -24.54 -5.13
N THR A 111 10.00 -23.81 -6.25
CA THR A 111 9.59 -24.34 -7.55
C THR A 111 10.44 -25.55 -7.96
N ASN A 112 11.75 -25.49 -7.76
CA ASN A 112 12.62 -26.62 -8.07
C ASN A 112 12.28 -27.84 -7.20
N GLN A 113 12.00 -27.68 -5.92
CA GLN A 113 11.58 -28.81 -5.06
C GLN A 113 10.25 -29.42 -5.51
N LEU A 114 9.27 -28.59 -5.87
CA LEU A 114 7.99 -29.08 -6.39
C LEU A 114 8.15 -29.90 -7.69
N LEU A 115 9.19 -29.62 -8.47
CA LEU A 115 9.43 -30.27 -9.76
C LEU A 115 10.29 -31.54 -9.64
N ILE A 116 11.19 -31.63 -8.65
CA ILE A 116 12.16 -32.74 -8.55
C ILE A 116 11.81 -33.76 -7.47
N THR A 117 11.02 -33.39 -6.47
CA THR A 117 10.67 -34.26 -5.35
C THR A 117 9.44 -35.07 -5.71
N GLU A 118 9.57 -36.40 -5.71
CA GLU A 118 8.49 -37.33 -6.10
C GLU A 118 7.35 -37.40 -5.06
N GLU A 119 7.66 -37.17 -3.78
CA GLU A 119 6.71 -37.23 -2.68
C GLU A 119 6.10 -35.84 -2.44
N ILE A 120 4.78 -35.73 -2.63
CA ILE A 120 4.08 -34.44 -2.66
C ILE A 120 4.11 -33.74 -1.30
N ASP A 121 3.92 -34.48 -0.20
CA ASP A 121 3.87 -33.87 1.14
C ASP A 121 5.24 -33.28 1.52
N LEU A 122 6.31 -33.98 1.18
CA LEU A 122 7.70 -33.52 1.32
C LEU A 122 7.98 -32.31 0.43
N ALA A 123 7.57 -32.36 -0.84
CA ALA A 123 7.76 -31.27 -1.79
C ALA A 123 7.06 -29.98 -1.31
N LEU A 124 5.83 -30.10 -0.80
CA LEU A 124 5.08 -28.99 -0.22
C LEU A 124 5.75 -28.45 1.04
N SER A 125 6.14 -29.33 1.96
CA SER A 125 6.80 -28.93 3.21
C SER A 125 8.09 -28.16 2.96
N GLN A 126 8.95 -28.67 2.07
CA GLN A 126 10.20 -28.01 1.69
C GLN A 126 9.95 -26.68 0.96
N SER A 127 8.93 -26.61 0.12
CA SER A 127 8.57 -25.38 -0.58
C SER A 127 8.09 -24.29 0.37
N LEU A 128 7.27 -24.65 1.36
CA LEU A 128 6.82 -23.73 2.40
C LEU A 128 7.97 -23.25 3.29
N GLU A 129 8.94 -24.13 3.58
CA GLU A 129 10.17 -23.77 4.30
C GLU A 129 10.98 -22.70 3.53
N PHE A 130 11.21 -22.90 2.23
CA PHE A 130 11.92 -21.92 1.41
C PHE A 130 11.21 -20.57 1.33
N LEU A 131 9.89 -20.57 1.17
CA LEU A 131 9.08 -19.35 1.14
C LEU A 131 9.05 -18.64 2.49
N GLY A 132 8.97 -19.39 3.60
CA GLY A 132 8.98 -18.84 4.95
C GLY A 132 10.30 -18.15 5.27
N CYS A 133 11.40 -18.85 5.02
CA CYS A 133 12.76 -18.33 5.20
C CYS A 133 13.04 -17.10 4.34
N SER A 134 12.65 -17.11 3.06
CA SER A 134 12.90 -15.98 2.16
C SER A 134 12.04 -14.75 2.45
N SER A 135 10.85 -14.96 3.03
CA SER A 135 9.91 -13.89 3.41
C SER A 135 10.15 -13.34 4.82
N ASN A 136 11.04 -13.98 5.61
CA ASN A 136 11.29 -13.66 7.01
C ASN A 136 10.01 -13.64 7.86
N VAL A 137 9.17 -14.66 7.68
CA VAL A 137 7.91 -14.82 8.43
C VAL A 137 8.00 -16.04 9.34
N ASP A 138 7.34 -15.98 10.49
CA ASP A 138 7.35 -17.10 11.45
C ASP A 138 6.55 -18.31 10.95
N ARG A 139 5.56 -18.10 10.07
CA ARG A 139 4.60 -19.13 9.66
C ARG A 139 4.14 -18.93 8.22
N VAL A 140 4.03 -20.05 7.49
CA VAL A 140 3.44 -20.13 6.15
C VAL A 140 2.35 -21.20 6.17
N TYR A 141 1.23 -20.92 5.51
CA TYR A 141 0.08 -21.82 5.46
C TYR A 141 -0.40 -22.02 4.02
N ILE A 142 -0.91 -23.21 3.73
CA ILE A 142 -1.67 -23.49 2.51
C ILE A 142 -3.14 -23.56 2.90
N PHE A 143 -3.96 -22.74 2.23
CA PHE A 143 -5.40 -22.80 2.36
C PHE A 143 -5.97 -23.53 1.14
N GLN A 144 -6.53 -24.71 1.37
CA GLN A 144 -7.32 -25.39 0.35
C GLN A 144 -8.73 -24.80 0.37
N ASN A 145 -9.15 -24.20 -0.75
CA ASN A 145 -10.55 -23.86 -0.94
C ASN A 145 -11.32 -25.12 -1.33
N TYR A 146 -12.42 -25.39 -0.64
CA TYR A 146 -13.39 -26.40 -1.02
C TYR A 146 -14.59 -25.68 -1.63
N ASP A 147 -14.71 -25.69 -2.95
CA ASP A 147 -15.94 -25.26 -3.61
C ASP A 147 -17.03 -26.29 -3.27
N THR A 148 -17.80 -26.03 -2.23
CA THR A 148 -19.12 -26.65 -2.10
C THR A 148 -20.05 -25.92 -3.07
N GLU A 149 -20.87 -26.65 -3.83
CA GLU A 149 -22.02 -26.09 -4.59
C GLU A 149 -23.06 -25.36 -3.70
N SER A 150 -22.72 -25.07 -2.45
CA SER A 150 -23.49 -24.32 -1.47
C SER A 150 -22.48 -23.44 -0.76
N GLY A 151 -22.36 -22.18 -1.20
CA GLY A 151 -21.37 -21.21 -0.70
C GLY A 151 -21.52 -20.84 0.77
#